data_AF-A0A974P1I1-F1
#
_entry.id   AF-A0A974P1I1-F1
#
_cell.length_a   1.000
_cell.length_b   1.000
_cell.length_c   1.000
_cell.angle_alpha   90.00
_cell.angle_beta   90.00
_cell.angle_gamma   90.00
#
_symmetry.space_group_name_H-M   'P 1'
#
loop_
_entity.id
_entity.type
_entity.pdbx_description
1 polymer ?
#
loop_
_entity_poly.entity_id
_entity_poly.type
_entity_poly.pdbx_seq_one_letter_code
_entity_poly.pdbx_strand_id
1 'polypeptide(L)'
;MIRILLTAAALLAAGSAQAQAPGQPKPAGTRYVDYAKDPHWVVDPLSKCAVYNTRPDPAITVRWAGPCVNGMAEGKGIIVYSRNNRFAAKYDGGVSGGRATGAGSTTRPISTSCRSTGRTAWPRGWASGPMATSRT
;
A
#
# COMPACT_ATOMS: atom_id res chain seq x y z
N MET A 1 5.71 -61.24 -41.06
CA MET A 1 6.31 -59.95 -40.65
C MET A 1 5.18 -59.03 -40.19
N ILE A 2 4.91 -58.91 -38.89
CA ILE A 2 3.85 -58.03 -38.35
C ILE A 2 4.43 -57.28 -37.14
N ARG A 3 4.52 -55.95 -37.23
CA ARG A 3 4.81 -55.03 -36.14
C ARG A 3 3.51 -54.34 -35.78
N ILE A 4 2.97 -54.58 -34.58
CA ILE A 4 1.89 -53.75 -34.04
C ILE A 4 2.38 -53.19 -32.70
N LEU A 5 2.37 -51.86 -32.67
CA LEU A 5 3.08 -50.98 -31.75
C LEU A 5 2.30 -50.83 -30.44
N LEU A 6 3.02 -50.93 -29.32
CA LEU A 6 2.57 -50.52 -27.99
C LEU A 6 2.42 -48.99 -27.96
N THR A 7 1.20 -48.47 -27.99
CA THR A 7 0.94 -47.05 -27.73
C THR A 7 0.93 -46.80 -26.22
N ALA A 8 2.06 -46.31 -25.70
CA ALA A 8 2.14 -45.71 -24.38
C ALA A 8 1.35 -44.39 -24.38
N ALA A 9 0.23 -44.34 -23.66
CA ALA A 9 -0.49 -43.11 -23.40
C ALA A 9 0.33 -42.25 -22.42
N ALA A 10 1.05 -41.27 -22.95
CA ALA A 10 1.76 -40.28 -22.16
C ALA A 10 0.75 -39.35 -21.45
N LEU A 11 0.67 -39.50 -20.13
CA LEU A 11 -0.02 -38.57 -19.24
C LEU A 11 0.71 -37.22 -19.26
N LEU A 12 0.18 -36.25 -20.01
CA LEU A 12 0.61 -34.86 -19.93
C LEU A 12 0.06 -34.23 -18.64
N ALA A 13 0.88 -34.22 -17.59
CA ALA A 13 0.64 -33.37 -16.43
C ALA A 13 0.89 -31.90 -16.84
N ALA A 14 -0.19 -31.16 -17.11
CA ALA A 14 -0.13 -29.72 -17.29
C ALA A 14 0.19 -29.06 -15.94
N GLY A 15 1.47 -28.85 -15.67
CA GLY A 15 1.91 -28.01 -14.55
C GLY A 15 1.53 -26.56 -14.81
N SER A 16 0.53 -26.04 -14.11
CA SER A 16 0.17 -24.63 -14.15
C SER A 16 1.27 -23.78 -13.48
N ALA A 17 2.12 -23.15 -14.29
CA ALA A 17 2.99 -22.06 -13.84
C ALA A 17 2.11 -20.85 -13.51
N GLN A 18 1.78 -20.66 -12.23
CA GLN A 18 1.03 -19.50 -11.77
C GLN A 18 1.96 -18.29 -11.71
N ALA A 19 2.03 -17.52 -12.79
CA ALA A 19 2.52 -16.15 -12.74
C ALA A 19 1.52 -15.32 -11.93
N GLN A 20 1.80 -15.09 -10.64
CA GLN A 20 0.95 -14.25 -9.79
C GLN A 20 0.99 -12.81 -10.29
N ALA A 21 -0.15 -12.30 -10.74
CA ALA A 21 -0.25 -10.92 -11.21
C ALA A 21 -0.02 -9.94 -10.05
N PRO A 22 0.56 -8.75 -10.31
CA PRO A 22 0.68 -7.69 -9.31
C PRO A 22 -0.72 -7.34 -8.78
N GLY A 23 -0.97 -7.60 -7.49
CA GLY A 23 -2.24 -7.27 -6.84
C GLY A 23 -3.11 -8.44 -6.37
N GLN A 24 -2.80 -9.70 -6.72
CA GLN A 24 -3.56 -10.84 -6.21
C GLN A 24 -3.20 -11.19 -4.75
N PRO A 25 -4.17 -11.32 -3.82
CA PRO A 25 -3.91 -11.74 -2.44
C PRO A 25 -3.27 -13.14 -2.42
N LYS A 26 -2.26 -13.32 -1.56
CA LYS A 26 -1.51 -14.59 -1.49
C LYS A 26 -2.45 -15.73 -1.03
N PRO A 27 -2.27 -16.99 -1.49
CA PRO A 27 -3.18 -18.07 -1.14
C PRO A 27 -3.34 -18.26 0.37
N ALA A 28 -4.59 -18.47 0.79
CA ALA A 28 -4.91 -18.87 2.16
C ALA A 28 -4.12 -20.14 2.52
N GLY A 29 -3.46 -20.14 3.68
CA GLY A 29 -2.56 -21.22 4.11
C GLY A 29 -1.06 -20.89 4.00
N THR A 30 -0.73 -19.72 3.45
CA THR A 30 0.63 -19.18 3.58
C THR A 30 0.91 -18.82 5.05
N ARG A 31 1.97 -19.40 5.61
CA ARG A 31 2.40 -19.12 6.99
C ARG A 31 3.17 -17.80 7.07
N TYR A 32 3.11 -17.16 8.23
CA TYR A 32 3.82 -15.91 8.56
C TYR A 32 5.25 -15.81 7.99
N VAL A 33 6.01 -16.92 8.05
CA VAL A 33 7.41 -17.02 7.60
C VAL A 33 7.60 -16.81 6.10
N ASP A 34 6.56 -16.99 5.29
CA ASP A 34 6.66 -16.82 3.84
C ASP A 34 6.46 -15.36 3.42
N TYR A 35 5.89 -14.49 4.27
CA TYR A 35 5.82 -13.05 4.04
C TYR A 35 7.16 -12.38 4.36
N ALA A 36 7.86 -12.86 5.38
CA ALA A 36 9.15 -12.30 5.81
C ALA A 36 10.25 -12.36 4.73
N LYS A 37 10.05 -13.16 3.67
CA LYS A 37 11.00 -13.30 2.54
C LYS A 37 10.78 -12.28 1.43
N ASP A 38 9.63 -11.61 1.39
CA ASP A 38 9.29 -10.64 0.36
C ASP A 38 9.28 -9.23 0.97
N PRO A 39 10.16 -8.32 0.52
CA PRO A 39 10.33 -7.00 1.13
C PRO A 39 9.09 -6.10 1.00
N HIS A 40 8.13 -6.46 0.14
CA HIS A 40 6.84 -5.76 0.06
C HIS A 40 5.90 -6.10 1.22
N TRP A 41 6.06 -7.24 1.87
CA TRP A 41 5.21 -7.61 3.00
C TRP A 41 5.85 -7.19 4.30
N VAL A 42 5.27 -6.18 4.92
CA VAL A 42 5.69 -5.73 6.23
C VAL A 42 4.78 -6.37 7.26
N VAL A 43 5.38 -7.13 8.15
CA VAL A 43 4.68 -7.73 9.26
C VAL A 43 4.59 -6.72 10.40
N ASP A 44 3.39 -6.60 10.92
CA ASP A 44 3.16 -5.96 12.20
C ASP A 44 3.67 -6.84 13.37
N PRO A 45 4.62 -6.36 14.20
CA PRO A 45 5.17 -7.15 15.30
C PRO A 45 4.19 -7.47 16.44
N LEU A 46 3.10 -6.70 16.63
CA LEU A 46 2.12 -6.92 17.70
C LEU A 46 0.94 -7.75 17.20
N SER A 47 0.33 -7.34 16.09
CA SER A 47 -0.85 -8.07 15.56
C SER A 47 -0.48 -9.33 14.78
N LYS A 48 0.80 -9.46 14.38
CA LYS A 48 1.33 -10.52 13.51
C LYS A 48 0.70 -10.56 12.11
N CYS A 49 -0.04 -9.51 11.74
CA CYS A 49 -0.67 -9.39 10.43
C CYS A 49 0.32 -8.81 9.42
N ALA A 50 0.33 -9.38 8.22
CA ALA A 50 1.07 -8.86 7.09
C ALA A 50 0.27 -7.74 6.39
N VAL A 51 0.96 -6.65 6.07
CA VAL A 51 0.48 -5.54 5.26
C VAL A 51 1.39 -5.39 4.05
N TYR A 52 0.79 -5.21 2.87
CA TYR A 52 1.52 -5.01 1.62
C TYR A 52 1.89 -3.53 1.45
N ASN A 53 3.17 -3.28 1.26
CA ASN A 53 3.73 -1.98 0.92
C ASN A 53 4.18 -1.97 -0.55
N THR A 54 3.58 -1.09 -1.36
CA THR A 54 3.94 -0.94 -2.78
C THR A 54 5.34 -0.38 -2.99
N ARG A 55 5.92 0.31 -2.00
CA ARG A 55 7.28 0.85 -2.03
C ARG A 55 8.10 0.23 -0.90
N PRO A 56 8.67 -0.97 -1.11
CA PRO A 56 9.37 -1.70 -0.06
C PRO A 56 10.55 -0.87 0.43
N ASP A 57 10.67 -0.78 1.73
CA ASP A 57 11.73 -0.02 2.38
C ASP A 57 12.03 -0.68 3.73
N PRO A 58 13.27 -1.14 3.96
CA PRO A 58 13.61 -1.86 5.20
C PRO A 58 13.52 -0.97 6.44
N ALA A 59 13.53 0.36 6.28
CA ALA A 59 13.33 1.30 7.38
C ALA A 59 11.85 1.51 7.73
N ILE A 60 10.91 0.97 6.94
CA ILE A 60 9.48 1.07 7.20
C ILE A 60 9.02 -0.07 8.10
N THR A 61 8.34 0.30 9.18
CA THR A 61 7.55 -0.60 10.02
C THR A 61 6.08 -0.23 9.95
N VAL A 62 5.20 -1.18 10.24
CA VAL A 62 3.75 -0.98 10.18
C VAL A 62 3.07 -1.35 11.48
N ARG A 63 2.02 -0.60 11.82
CA ARG A 63 1.02 -1.02 12.80
C ARG A 63 -0.35 -1.09 12.17
N TRP A 64 -1.01 -2.22 12.38
CA TRP A 64 -2.35 -2.50 11.92
C TRP A 64 -3.29 -2.55 13.12
N ALA A 65 -4.38 -1.79 13.02
CA ALA A 65 -5.51 -1.85 13.93
C ALA A 65 -6.75 -2.19 13.11
N GLY A 66 -7.14 -3.47 13.14
CA GLY A 66 -8.30 -4.00 12.43
C GLY A 66 -8.30 -5.53 12.44
N PRO A 67 -9.25 -6.16 11.72
CA PRO A 67 -9.31 -7.61 11.62
C PRO A 67 -8.03 -8.21 11.00
N CYS A 68 -7.70 -9.42 11.46
CA CYS A 68 -6.55 -10.18 10.97
C CYS A 68 -7.02 -11.57 10.56
N VAL A 69 -7.05 -11.85 9.26
CA VAL A 69 -7.55 -13.11 8.72
C VAL A 69 -6.41 -13.84 8.04
N ASN A 70 -6.16 -15.09 8.44
CA ASN A 70 -5.07 -15.91 7.91
C ASN A 70 -3.70 -15.23 7.94
N GLY A 71 -3.43 -14.43 8.98
CA GLY A 71 -2.17 -13.69 9.13
C GLY A 71 -2.04 -12.46 8.23
N MET A 72 -3.13 -12.00 7.61
CA MET A 72 -3.17 -10.77 6.81
C MET A 72 -4.13 -9.75 7.41
N ALA A 73 -3.82 -8.47 7.21
CA ALA A 73 -4.77 -7.40 7.52
C ALA A 73 -5.99 -7.48 6.58
N GLU A 74 -7.20 -7.43 7.14
CA GLU A 74 -8.46 -7.58 6.40
C GLU A 74 -9.54 -6.65 6.96
N GLY A 75 -10.45 -6.18 6.11
CA GLY A 75 -11.58 -5.34 6.49
C GLY A 75 -11.23 -3.88 6.75
N LYS A 76 -12.10 -3.19 7.49
CA LYS A 76 -11.92 -1.78 7.86
C LYS A 76 -10.90 -1.67 8.99
N GLY A 77 -9.94 -0.76 8.85
CA GLY A 77 -8.99 -0.48 9.93
C GLY A 77 -8.01 0.63 9.61
N ILE A 78 -7.00 0.76 10.46
CA ILE A 78 -5.98 1.81 10.39
C ILE A 78 -4.61 1.16 10.21
N ILE A 79 -3.89 1.57 9.16
CA ILE A 79 -2.48 1.26 8.96
C ILE A 79 -1.66 2.51 9.32
N VAL A 80 -0.74 2.38 10.28
CA VAL A 80 0.27 3.39 10.57
C VAL A 80 1.60 2.93 10.02
N TYR A 81 2.18 3.70 9.11
CA TYR A 81 3.53 3.50 8.60
C TYR A 81 4.49 4.40 9.37
N SER A 82 5.58 3.80 9.85
CA SER A 82 6.66 4.49 10.52
C SER A 82 7.97 4.25 9.79
N ARG A 83 8.74 5.30 9.49
CA ARG A 83 10.08 5.22 8.91
C ARG A 83 11.11 5.58 9.97
N ASN A 84 12.10 4.73 10.22
CA ASN A 84 13.12 4.99 11.26
C ASN A 84 12.48 5.41 12.60
N ASN A 85 11.44 4.68 13.01
CA ASN A 85 10.64 4.95 14.22
C ASN A 85 9.93 6.32 14.27
N ARG A 86 9.83 7.04 13.14
CA ARG A 86 9.05 8.28 13.04
C ARG A 86 7.80 8.07 12.18
N PHE A 87 6.71 8.74 12.54
CA PHE A 87 5.48 8.71 11.77
C PHE A 87 5.72 9.15 10.32
N ALA A 88 5.35 8.29 9.36
CA ALA A 88 5.54 8.55 7.93
C ALA A 88 4.19 8.70 7.20
N ALA A 89 3.20 7.89 7.55
CA ALA A 89 1.84 8.02 7.04
C ALA A 89 0.84 7.25 7.91
N LYS A 90 -0.42 7.67 7.87
CA LYS A 90 -1.57 6.91 8.37
C LYS A 90 -2.54 6.69 7.22
N TYR A 91 -3.03 5.47 7.06
CA TYR A 91 -4.15 5.14 6.20
C TYR A 91 -5.31 4.65 7.06
N ASP A 92 -6.48 5.24 6.88
CA ASP A 92 -7.75 4.81 7.49
C ASP A 92 -8.71 4.41 6.38
N GLY A 93 -9.01 3.11 6.26
CA GLY A 93 -9.78 2.63 5.13
C GLY A 93 -9.97 1.11 5.12
N GLY A 94 -10.47 0.62 3.99
CA GLY A 94 -10.56 -0.81 3.73
C GLY A 94 -9.21 -1.42 3.38
N VAL A 95 -8.99 -2.65 3.84
CA VAL A 95 -7.85 -3.51 3.54
C VAL A 95 -8.37 -4.88 3.14
N SER A 96 -7.80 -5.49 2.10
CA SER A 96 -8.10 -6.88 1.74
C SER A 96 -6.84 -7.62 1.32
N GLY A 97 -6.64 -8.81 1.88
CA GLY A 97 -5.43 -9.60 1.72
C GLY A 97 -4.17 -8.81 2.04
N GLY A 98 -4.20 -7.98 3.08
CA GLY A 98 -3.12 -7.10 3.49
C GLY A 98 -2.90 -5.86 2.60
N ARG A 99 -3.68 -5.67 1.53
CA ARG A 99 -3.57 -4.50 0.64
C ARG A 99 -4.63 -3.46 0.96
N ALA A 100 -4.22 -2.20 1.09
CA ALA A 100 -5.16 -1.09 1.14
C ALA A 100 -5.98 -1.03 -0.15
N THR A 101 -7.31 -0.95 -0.04
CA THR A 101 -8.23 -0.97 -1.20
C THR A 101 -8.36 0.37 -1.90
N GLY A 102 -7.69 1.42 -1.42
CA GLY A 102 -7.72 2.77 -1.98
C GLY A 102 -8.93 3.61 -1.54
N ALA A 103 -10.02 2.98 -1.10
CA ALA A 103 -11.16 3.64 -0.46
C ALA A 103 -10.82 3.97 1.01
N GLY A 104 -10.03 5.02 1.22
CA GLY A 104 -9.61 5.45 2.55
C GLY A 104 -8.98 6.83 2.57
N SER A 105 -8.81 7.38 3.77
CA SER A 105 -8.12 8.64 4.01
C SER A 105 -6.65 8.38 4.33
N THR A 106 -5.75 9.11 3.65
CA THR A 106 -4.31 9.05 3.93
C THR A 106 -3.83 10.36 4.52
N THR A 107 -3.26 10.32 5.73
CA THR A 107 -2.60 11.46 6.37
C THR A 107 -1.09 11.27 6.30
N ARG A 108 -0.35 12.31 5.91
CA ARG A 108 1.12 12.33 5.92
C ARG A 108 1.59 13.52 6.77
N PRO A 109 2.80 13.48 7.34
CA PRO A 109 3.40 14.65 7.94
C PRO A 109 3.41 15.79 6.91
N ILE A 110 2.95 16.97 7.32
CA ILE A 110 3.21 18.18 6.53
C ILE A 110 4.73 18.37 6.54
N SER A 111 5.37 18.36 5.38
CA SER A 111 6.74 18.87 5.31
C SER A 111 6.66 20.39 5.46
N THR A 112 7.34 20.97 6.44
CA THR A 112 7.43 22.44 6.64
C THR A 112 8.28 23.12 5.55
N SER A 113 8.14 22.70 4.29
CA SER A 113 8.89 23.26 3.16
C SER A 113 7.99 23.42 1.94
N CYS A 114 6.82 24.05 2.13
CA CYS A 114 6.33 24.98 1.11
C CYS A 114 6.72 26.38 1.57
N ARG A 115 8.02 26.70 1.48
CA ARG A 115 8.45 28.10 1.57
C ARG A 115 8.06 28.72 0.23
N SER A 116 6.87 29.30 0.13
CA SER A 116 6.61 30.29 -0.90
C SER A 116 7.50 31.49 -0.57
N THR A 117 8.72 31.51 -1.07
CA THR A 117 9.34 32.80 -1.42
C THR A 117 8.51 33.35 -2.57
N GLY A 118 7.34 33.88 -2.24
CA GLY A 118 6.62 34.81 -3.08
C GLY A 118 7.52 36.03 -3.26
N ARG A 119 8.48 35.93 -4.18
CA ARG A 119 9.02 37.11 -4.87
C ARG A 119 7.99 37.56 -5.88
N THR A 120 6.82 37.98 -5.40
CA THR A 120 6.15 39.11 -6.03
C THR A 120 6.69 40.32 -5.31
N ALA A 121 7.76 40.86 -5.89
CA ALA A 121 8.10 42.26 -5.70
C ALA A 121 6.80 43.04 -5.89
N TRP A 122 6.31 43.70 -4.83
CA TRP A 122 5.39 44.80 -5.03
C TRP A 122 6.14 45.83 -5.87
N PRO A 123 5.67 46.19 -7.09
CA PRO A 123 6.14 47.43 -7.69
C PRO A 123 5.80 48.54 -6.70
N ARG A 124 6.78 49.38 -6.39
CA ARG A 124 6.55 50.58 -5.59
C ARG A 124 5.45 51.41 -6.26
N GLY A 125 4.41 51.66 -5.48
CA GLY A 125 3.23 52.39 -5.91
C GLY A 125 2.11 51.40 -6.24
N TRP A 126 1.09 51.36 -5.40
CA TRP A 126 -0.24 51.84 -5.79
C TRP A 126 -0.93 52.34 -4.52
N ALA A 127 -1.42 53.57 -4.66
CA ALA A 127 -1.97 54.38 -3.61
C ALA A 127 -3.33 53.85 -3.15
N SER A 128 -3.62 54.14 -1.90
CA SER A 128 -4.92 54.10 -1.25
C SER A 128 -6.02 54.71 -2.12
N GLY A 129 -7.18 54.05 -2.21
CA GLY A 129 -8.41 54.60 -2.79
C GLY A 129 -9.65 53.85 -2.26
N PRO A 130 -10.78 54.53 -1.97
CA PRO A 130 -11.67 54.14 -0.88
C PRO A 130 -12.82 53.20 -1.27
N MET A 131 -13.39 52.61 -0.21
CA MET A 131 -14.59 51.77 -0.14
C MET A 131 -15.70 52.16 -1.13
N ALA A 132 -16.07 51.25 -2.04
CA ALA A 132 -17.32 51.33 -2.78
C ALA A 132 -18.44 50.70 -1.95
N THR A 133 -19.39 51.54 -1.54
CA THR A 133 -20.62 51.21 -0.82
C THR A 133 -21.58 50.37 -1.64
N SER A 134 -22.15 49.33 -1.03
CA SER A 134 -23.27 48.55 -1.54
C SER A 134 -24.55 49.39 -1.55
N ARG A 135 -25.27 49.44 -2.67
CA ARG A 135 -26.74 49.58 -2.69
C ARG A 135 -27.32 49.23 -4.07
N THR A 136 -28.36 48.41 -4.06
CA THR A 136 -29.38 48.31 -5.11
C THR A 136 -30.62 49.04 -4.62
#